data_AF-A0A258DR47-F1
#
_entry.id   AF-A0A258DR47-F1
#
_cell.length_a   1.000
_cell.length_b   1.000
_cell.length_c   1.000
_cell.angle_alpha   90.00
_cell.angle_beta   90.00
_cell.angle_gamma   90.00
#
_symmetry.space_group_name_H-M   'P 1'
#
loop_
_entity.id
_entity.type
_entity.pdbx_description
1 polymer ?
#
loop_
_entity_poly.entity_id
_entity_poly.type
_entity_poly.pdbx_seq_one_letter_code
_entity_poly.pdbx_strand_id
1 'polypeptide(L)'
;MRTAASTEEKDRPAAAPEQTVRPAQSARDGERPRYKSADPGGRPPREPQDPTRPRLPKRDIDGWVLLDKPVGMTSTQAVAVVKRLFNAKKAGHAGTLDPLASGCLPIALGEATKTVPYVMDGQKTYRFTVQFGTEMDTDDAEGRVVATSDVRPSDAQILEVLARFTGPIMQVPPAYSALKIAGERAYDLAREGETVVLEPRPVVIHRLDLVERPDADHAVLEAECGKGTYVRSIARDLGRAVGSCGHVTALRRAAVGPFLEEDLVPLDELRTRLDTSEAAL
;
A
#
# COMPACT_ATOMS: atom_id res chain seq x y z
N MET A 1 -58.44 49.35 11.28
CA MET A 1 -57.78 48.59 10.19
C MET A 1 -56.65 47.80 10.84
N ARG A 2 -56.79 46.49 11.09
CA ARG A 2 -56.27 45.35 10.26
C ARG A 2 -54.83 45.65 9.76
N THR A 3 -53.80 44.85 10.01
CA THR A 3 -53.71 43.38 9.86
C THR A 3 -52.41 42.82 10.50
N ALA A 4 -52.41 41.52 10.80
CA ALA A 4 -51.29 40.72 11.30
C ALA A 4 -50.38 40.15 10.19
N ALA A 5 -49.15 39.75 10.56
CA ALA A 5 -48.32 38.65 10.02
C ALA A 5 -47.06 38.58 10.91
N SER A 6 -46.73 37.55 11.71
CA SER A 6 -46.63 36.09 11.53
C SER A 6 -45.46 35.64 10.64
N THR A 7 -44.39 35.22 11.34
CA THR A 7 -43.53 34.03 11.13
C THR A 7 -42.79 33.81 9.81
N GLU A 8 -41.45 33.65 9.89
CA GLU A 8 -40.69 32.55 9.27
C GLU A 8 -39.24 32.55 9.79
N GLU A 9 -39.00 31.79 10.86
CA GLU A 9 -37.67 31.43 11.34
C GLU A 9 -37.24 30.16 10.58
N LYS A 10 -36.42 30.34 9.53
CA LYS A 10 -35.90 29.24 8.71
C LYS A 10 -34.82 28.47 9.48
N ASP A 11 -35.20 27.26 9.87
CA ASP A 11 -34.43 26.02 9.92
C ASP A 11 -32.93 26.16 9.58
N ARG A 12 -32.09 26.24 10.63
CA ARG A 12 -30.66 25.99 10.52
C ARG A 12 -30.46 24.47 10.64
N PRO A 13 -29.70 23.81 9.74
CA PRO A 13 -29.37 22.42 9.94
C PRO A 13 -28.61 22.26 11.25
N ALA A 14 -29.08 21.33 12.08
CA ALA A 14 -28.45 20.98 13.34
C ALA A 14 -26.98 20.59 13.09
N ALA A 15 -26.07 21.18 13.87
CA ALA A 15 -24.67 20.78 13.87
C ALA A 15 -24.57 19.28 14.18
N ALA A 16 -23.82 18.54 13.36
CA ALA A 16 -23.51 17.14 13.62
C ALA A 16 -22.84 17.02 15.00
N PRO A 17 -23.18 16.00 15.80
CA PRO A 17 -22.64 15.85 17.15
C PRO A 17 -21.11 15.76 17.11
N GLU A 18 -20.42 16.38 18.07
CA GLU A 18 -18.97 16.21 18.26
C GLU A 18 -18.68 14.71 18.50
N GLN A 19 -18.09 14.05 17.50
CA GLN A 19 -17.77 12.63 17.52
C GLN A 19 -16.43 12.40 18.22
N THR A 20 -16.43 11.55 19.25
CA THR A 20 -15.27 11.33 20.13
C THR A 20 -14.36 10.22 19.59
N VAL A 21 -13.27 10.60 18.92
CA VAL A 21 -12.11 9.73 18.67
C VAL A 21 -11.38 9.53 19.99
N ARG A 22 -11.09 8.28 20.36
CA ARG A 22 -10.40 7.95 21.62
C ARG A 22 -8.97 7.51 21.33
N PRO A 23 -7.95 8.12 21.98
CA PRO A 23 -6.61 7.55 21.97
C PRO A 23 -6.67 6.17 22.62
N ALA A 24 -5.93 5.21 22.07
CA ALA A 24 -5.86 3.89 22.68
C ALA A 24 -5.36 4.01 24.12
N GLN A 25 -6.04 3.37 25.09
CA GLN A 25 -5.56 3.32 26.47
C GLN A 25 -4.19 2.64 26.48
N SER A 26 -3.17 3.36 26.95
CA SER A 26 -1.83 2.79 27.06
C SER A 26 -1.85 1.66 28.09
N ALA A 27 -1.92 0.41 27.64
CA ALA A 27 -1.56 -0.73 28.46
C ALA A 27 -0.06 -0.62 28.76
N ARG A 28 0.29 -0.09 29.93
CA ARG A 28 1.62 -0.27 30.52
C ARG A 28 1.63 -1.62 31.23
N ASP A 29 2.74 -2.34 31.02
CA ASP A 29 3.15 -3.60 31.62
C ASP A 29 2.43 -4.88 31.18
N GLY A 30 3.18 -5.70 30.45
CA GLY A 30 2.82 -7.04 30.02
C GLY A 30 3.57 -7.36 28.73
N GLU A 31 4.57 -8.24 28.81
CA GLU A 31 5.41 -8.72 27.72
C GLU A 31 4.74 -8.67 26.34
N ARG A 32 5.38 -7.95 25.41
CA ARG A 32 5.05 -8.06 23.98
C ARG A 32 5.08 -9.54 23.61
N PRO A 33 4.01 -10.13 23.06
CA PRO A 33 4.14 -11.43 22.45
C PRO A 33 5.14 -11.28 21.31
N ARG A 34 6.30 -11.92 21.44
CA ARG A 34 7.19 -12.15 20.32
C ARG A 34 6.35 -12.92 19.32
N TYR A 35 5.88 -12.25 18.27
CA TYR A 35 5.41 -12.91 17.07
C TYR A 35 6.61 -13.65 16.49
N LYS A 36 6.88 -14.86 17.01
CA LYS A 36 7.49 -15.90 16.23
C LYS A 36 6.45 -16.14 15.14
N SER A 37 6.68 -15.60 13.95
CA SER A 37 6.08 -16.15 12.74
C SER A 37 6.31 -17.65 12.83
N ALA A 38 5.26 -18.40 13.19
CA ALA A 38 5.25 -19.83 13.00
C ALA A 38 5.18 -20.01 11.49
N ASP A 39 6.35 -20.05 10.87
CA ASP A 39 6.53 -20.54 9.51
C ASP A 39 6.01 -21.99 9.50
N PRO A 40 4.82 -22.29 8.93
CA PRO A 40 4.35 -23.66 8.83
C PRO A 40 5.15 -24.43 7.76
N GLY A 41 6.08 -23.76 7.08
CA GLY A 41 6.96 -24.32 6.07
C GLY A 41 8.42 -23.97 6.34
N GLY A 42 8.85 -24.12 7.61
CA GLY A 42 10.23 -23.98 8.06
C GLY A 42 11.19 -24.42 6.96
N ARG A 43 11.77 -23.44 6.25
CA ARG A 43 12.59 -23.74 5.07
C ARG A 43 13.67 -24.71 5.54
N PRO A 44 13.82 -25.89 4.92
CA PRO A 44 14.86 -26.81 5.31
C PRO A 44 16.20 -26.06 5.30
N PRO A 45 17.12 -26.35 6.23
CA PRO A 45 18.46 -25.78 6.20
C PRO A 45 18.98 -25.91 4.77
N ARG A 46 19.37 -24.78 4.15
CA ARG A 46 19.92 -24.83 2.80
C ARG A 46 21.10 -25.79 2.86
N GLU A 47 21.02 -26.88 2.11
CA GLU A 47 22.16 -27.74 1.88
C GLU A 47 23.33 -26.85 1.44
N PRO A 48 24.52 -27.01 2.03
CA PRO A 48 25.69 -26.28 1.60
C PRO A 48 25.84 -26.49 0.10
N GLN A 49 25.75 -25.41 -0.67
CA GLN A 49 26.00 -25.49 -2.10
C GLN A 49 27.44 -26.00 -2.26
N ASP A 50 27.59 -27.13 -2.97
CA ASP A 50 28.89 -27.72 -3.26
C ASP A 50 29.83 -26.63 -3.81
N PRO A 51 30.90 -26.26 -3.07
CA PRO A 51 31.79 -25.17 -3.46
C PRO A 51 32.54 -25.46 -4.76
N THR A 52 32.46 -26.69 -5.28
CA THR A 52 33.10 -27.13 -6.52
C THR A 52 32.20 -26.98 -7.75
N ARG A 53 30.90 -26.69 -7.59
CA ARG A 53 30.00 -26.54 -8.75
C ARG A 53 30.28 -25.21 -9.48
N PRO A 54 30.70 -25.23 -10.76
CA PRO A 54 30.98 -24.00 -11.48
C PRO A 54 29.72 -23.13 -11.57
N ARG A 55 29.82 -21.87 -11.13
CA ARG A 55 28.73 -20.91 -11.25
C ARG A 55 28.51 -20.61 -12.72
N LEU A 56 27.30 -20.88 -13.22
CA LEU A 56 26.92 -20.51 -14.58
C LEU A 56 27.14 -19.00 -14.79
N PRO A 57 27.77 -18.59 -15.91
CA PRO A 57 27.98 -17.18 -16.20
C PRO A 57 26.62 -16.48 -16.27
N LYS A 58 26.55 -15.28 -15.66
CA LYS A 58 25.33 -14.47 -15.71
C LYS A 58 25.02 -14.10 -17.15
N ARG A 59 23.73 -14.13 -17.49
CA ARG A 59 23.21 -13.84 -18.83
C ARG A 59 23.03 -12.33 -19.04
N ASP A 60 23.34 -11.89 -20.25
CA ASP A 60 22.94 -10.58 -20.78
C ASP A 60 21.51 -10.71 -21.29
N ILE A 61 20.55 -10.30 -20.47
CA ILE A 61 19.11 -10.34 -20.76
C ILE A 61 18.56 -8.96 -20.50
N ASP A 62 17.84 -8.44 -21.49
CA ASP A 62 17.19 -7.13 -21.45
C ASP A 62 15.69 -7.31 -21.60
N GLY A 63 14.91 -6.65 -20.74
CA GLY A 63 13.45 -6.71 -20.82
C GLY A 63 12.75 -6.44 -19.50
N TRP A 64 11.44 -6.61 -19.50
CA TRP A 64 10.58 -6.45 -18.33
C TRP A 64 9.95 -7.80 -17.95
N VAL A 65 9.93 -8.07 -16.64
CA VAL A 65 9.13 -9.13 -16.04
C VAL A 65 8.03 -8.44 -15.23
N LEU A 66 6.78 -8.65 -15.63
CA LEU A 66 5.61 -8.10 -14.96
C LEU A 66 5.16 -9.09 -13.89
N LEU A 67 5.76 -8.99 -12.71
CA LEU A 67 5.49 -9.93 -11.64
C LEU A 67 4.15 -9.59 -10.96
N ASP A 68 3.26 -10.58 -10.80
CA ASP A 68 2.22 -10.51 -9.77
C ASP A 68 2.87 -10.82 -8.42
N LYS A 69 3.22 -9.77 -7.68
CA LYS A 69 3.90 -9.90 -6.39
C LYS A 69 2.91 -10.47 -5.37
N PRO A 70 3.21 -11.60 -4.69
CA PRO A 70 2.34 -12.10 -3.63
C PRO A 70 2.40 -11.20 -2.39
N VAL A 71 1.35 -11.30 -1.56
CA VAL A 71 1.31 -10.70 -0.22
C VAL A 71 2.42 -11.31 0.66
N GLY A 72 2.97 -10.51 1.57
CA GLY A 72 4.04 -10.89 2.51
C GLY A 72 5.45 -10.82 1.93
N MET A 73 5.60 -10.64 0.61
CA MET A 73 6.91 -10.50 -0.05
C MET A 73 7.29 -9.02 -0.19
N THR A 74 8.51 -8.66 0.20
CA THR A 74 9.06 -7.32 -0.08
C THR A 74 9.44 -7.17 -1.56
N SER A 75 9.39 -5.94 -2.09
CA SER A 75 9.82 -5.67 -3.47
C SER A 75 11.29 -6.04 -3.74
N THR A 76 12.17 -5.86 -2.76
CA THR A 76 13.60 -6.24 -2.86
C THR A 76 13.77 -7.76 -2.96
N GLN A 77 13.02 -8.54 -2.18
CA GLN A 77 13.02 -10.00 -2.29
C GLN A 77 12.53 -10.44 -3.67
N ALA A 78 11.45 -9.83 -4.18
CA ALA A 78 10.93 -10.11 -5.51
C ALA A 78 11.99 -9.88 -6.62
N VAL A 79 12.68 -8.74 -6.60
CA VAL A 79 13.79 -8.45 -7.53
C VAL A 79 14.91 -9.49 -7.41
N ALA A 80 15.29 -9.87 -6.19
CA ALA A 80 16.33 -10.87 -5.99
C ALA A 80 15.93 -12.25 -6.55
N VAL A 81 14.66 -12.63 -6.39
CA VAL A 81 14.13 -13.89 -6.93
C VAL A 81 14.12 -13.86 -8.45
N VAL A 82 13.54 -12.84 -9.08
CA VAL A 82 13.47 -12.72 -10.54
C VAL A 82 14.87 -12.64 -11.15
N LYS A 83 15.77 -11.84 -10.58
CA LYS A 83 17.17 -11.76 -11.06
C LYS A 83 17.87 -13.13 -11.04
N ARG A 84 17.63 -13.93 -9.99
CA ARG A 84 18.19 -15.28 -9.87
C ARG A 84 17.57 -16.23 -10.88
N LEU A 85 16.25 -16.21 -11.02
CA LEU A 85 15.50 -17.06 -11.94
C LEU A 85 15.97 -16.88 -13.40
N PHE A 86 16.20 -15.65 -13.84
CA PHE A 86 16.72 -15.38 -15.19
C PHE A 86 18.25 -15.41 -15.29
N ASN A 87 18.96 -15.69 -14.20
CA ASN A 87 20.42 -15.57 -14.08
C ASN A 87 20.95 -14.23 -14.64
N ALA A 88 20.21 -13.13 -14.42
CA ALA A 88 20.48 -11.84 -15.04
C ALA A 88 21.61 -11.07 -14.34
N LYS A 89 22.44 -10.34 -15.10
CA LYS A 89 23.50 -9.48 -14.54
C LYS A 89 22.94 -8.33 -13.70
N LYS A 90 21.88 -7.67 -14.18
CA LYS A 90 21.30 -6.45 -13.60
C LYS A 90 19.78 -6.59 -13.52
N ALA A 91 19.21 -6.10 -12.42
CA ALA A 91 17.76 -6.01 -12.23
C ALA A 91 17.39 -4.80 -11.36
N GLY A 92 16.21 -4.23 -11.57
CA GLY A 92 15.60 -3.17 -10.76
C GLY A 92 14.08 -3.20 -10.91
N HIS A 93 13.33 -2.46 -10.09
CA HIS A 93 11.86 -2.43 -10.16
C HIS A 93 11.32 -1.01 -10.36
N ALA A 94 10.13 -0.88 -10.94
CA ALA A 94 9.47 0.40 -11.21
C ALA A 94 8.41 0.77 -10.17
N GLY A 95 8.85 1.00 -8.94
CA GLY A 95 8.00 1.43 -7.84
C GLY A 95 7.78 0.33 -6.80
N THR A 96 8.08 0.67 -5.56
CA THR A 96 7.95 -0.23 -4.40
C THR A 96 6.48 -0.57 -4.16
N LEU A 97 6.23 -1.80 -3.73
CA LEU A 97 5.02 -2.25 -3.06
C LEU A 97 5.35 -2.68 -1.64
N ASP A 98 4.49 -2.30 -0.71
CA ASP A 98 4.54 -2.72 0.68
C ASP A 98 4.38 -4.26 0.80
N PRO A 99 4.85 -4.89 1.89
CA PRO A 99 4.72 -6.33 2.09
C PRO A 99 3.26 -6.79 2.05
N LEU A 100 2.34 -6.07 2.70
CA LEU A 100 0.90 -6.38 2.65
C LEU A 100 0.27 -6.28 1.26
N ALA A 101 0.90 -5.56 0.33
CA ALA A 101 0.34 -5.32 -0.98
C ALA A 101 0.60 -6.49 -1.93
N SER A 102 -0.28 -6.71 -2.90
CA SER A 102 -0.06 -7.63 -4.02
C SER A 102 -0.11 -6.91 -5.37
N GLY A 103 0.08 -7.66 -6.46
CA GLY A 103 -0.16 -7.17 -7.81
C GLY A 103 1.10 -6.67 -8.52
N CYS A 104 0.89 -5.78 -9.49
CA CYS A 104 1.84 -5.34 -10.49
C CYS A 104 3.13 -4.78 -9.89
N LEU A 105 4.21 -5.57 -9.96
CA LEU A 105 5.58 -5.16 -9.71
C LEU A 105 6.42 -5.34 -10.97
N PRO A 106 6.55 -4.30 -11.82
CA PRO A 106 7.40 -4.38 -13.01
C PRO A 106 8.88 -4.45 -12.59
N ILE A 107 9.57 -5.51 -13.03
CA ILE A 107 11.00 -5.75 -12.79
C ILE A 107 11.75 -5.66 -14.12
N ALA A 108 12.59 -4.65 -14.25
CA ALA A 108 13.45 -4.47 -15.41
C ALA A 108 14.75 -5.28 -15.26
N LEU A 109 15.16 -5.94 -16.33
CA LEU A 109 16.41 -6.68 -16.47
C LEU A 109 17.35 -5.96 -17.44
N GLY A 110 18.65 -6.01 -17.16
CA GLY A 110 19.67 -5.50 -18.08
C GLY A 110 19.48 -4.01 -18.43
N GLU A 111 19.52 -3.70 -19.72
CA GLU A 111 19.39 -2.35 -20.28
C GLU A 111 18.01 -1.72 -20.03
N ALA A 112 16.96 -2.53 -19.90
CA ALA A 112 15.61 -2.03 -19.57
C ALA A 112 15.59 -1.26 -18.24
N THR A 113 16.55 -1.51 -17.34
CA THR A 113 16.67 -0.74 -16.08
C THR A 113 16.87 0.76 -16.29
N LYS A 114 17.37 1.18 -17.47
CA LYS A 114 17.49 2.60 -17.84
C LYS A 114 16.13 3.26 -18.07
N THR A 115 15.09 2.46 -18.32
CA THR A 115 13.73 2.93 -18.60
C THR A 115 12.82 2.99 -17.37
N VAL A 116 13.31 2.52 -16.21
CA VAL A 116 12.57 2.49 -14.93
C VAL A 116 11.98 3.86 -14.54
N PRO A 117 12.70 5.00 -14.67
CA PRO A 117 12.14 6.30 -14.30
C PRO A 117 10.85 6.65 -15.06
N TYR A 118 10.75 6.31 -16.35
CA TYR A 118 9.57 6.60 -17.17
C TYR A 118 8.34 5.80 -16.72
N VAL A 119 8.54 4.53 -16.35
CA VAL A 119 7.45 3.69 -15.81
C VAL A 119 7.03 4.17 -14.42
N MET A 120 7.98 4.60 -13.58
CA MET A 120 7.68 5.14 -12.25
C MET A 120 6.85 6.42 -12.29
N ASP A 121 7.04 7.25 -13.32
CA ASP A 121 6.27 8.47 -13.56
C ASP A 121 4.85 8.20 -14.08
N GLY A 122 4.58 6.99 -14.59
CA GLY A 122 3.26 6.58 -15.04
C GLY A 122 2.21 6.51 -13.93
N GLN A 123 0.94 6.61 -14.34
CA GLN A 123 -0.22 6.42 -13.47
C GLN A 123 -0.25 5.01 -12.89
N LYS A 124 -0.90 4.86 -11.74
CA LYS A 124 -1.03 3.59 -11.04
C LYS A 124 -2.47 3.38 -10.65
N THR A 125 -2.94 2.15 -10.82
CA THR A 125 -4.28 1.74 -10.43
C THR A 125 -4.18 0.80 -9.24
N TYR A 126 -4.95 1.08 -8.20
CA TYR A 126 -4.99 0.30 -6.97
C TYR A 126 -6.42 -0.09 -6.63
N ARG A 127 -6.60 -1.32 -6.15
CA ARG A 127 -7.81 -1.76 -5.44
C ARG A 127 -7.43 -2.07 -4.00
N PHE A 128 -8.14 -1.51 -3.03
CA PHE A 128 -7.77 -1.63 -1.63
C PHE A 128 -8.97 -1.58 -0.70
N THR A 129 -8.84 -2.22 0.47
CA THR A 129 -9.87 -2.23 1.50
C THR A 129 -9.46 -1.32 2.63
N VAL A 130 -10.33 -0.37 2.96
CA VAL A 130 -10.26 0.46 4.16
C VAL A 130 -11.09 -0.19 5.24
N GLN A 131 -10.49 -0.44 6.41
CA GLN A 131 -11.24 -0.78 7.63
C GLN A 131 -11.43 0.47 8.49
N PHE A 132 -12.68 0.75 8.86
CA PHE A 132 -13.07 1.85 9.74
C PHE A 132 -13.05 1.44 11.22
N GLY A 133 -12.85 2.43 12.08
CA GLY A 133 -12.94 2.28 13.53
C GLY A 133 -11.62 2.03 14.25
N THR A 134 -10.53 1.75 13.53
CA THR A 134 -9.18 1.66 14.10
C THR A 134 -8.17 2.41 13.23
N GLU A 135 -7.27 3.14 13.89
CA GLU A 135 -6.11 3.79 13.27
C GLU A 135 -4.85 3.04 13.70
N MET A 136 -3.93 2.81 12.75
CA MET A 136 -2.70 2.05 12.94
C MET A 136 -1.48 2.96 12.74
N ASP A 137 -0.40 2.74 13.49
CA ASP A 137 0.85 3.53 13.35
C ASP A 137 1.52 3.42 11.96
N THR A 138 1.28 2.32 11.24
CA THR A 138 1.75 2.07 9.86
C THR A 138 0.73 2.42 8.78
N ASP A 139 -0.48 2.88 9.16
CA ASP A 139 -1.63 3.11 8.28
C ASP A 139 -2.15 1.84 7.55
N ASP A 140 -1.74 0.66 8.03
CA ASP A 140 -2.11 -0.65 7.51
C ASP A 140 -2.22 -1.72 8.61
N ALA A 141 -2.69 -2.91 8.25
CA ALA A 141 -2.90 -4.01 9.18
C ALA A 141 -1.62 -4.63 9.77
N GLU A 142 -0.42 -4.22 9.33
CA GLU A 142 0.85 -4.70 9.90
C GLU A 142 1.27 -3.91 11.17
N GLY A 143 0.60 -2.78 11.44
CA GLY A 143 0.90 -1.86 12.53
C GLY A 143 0.26 -2.21 13.87
N ARG A 144 0.39 -1.27 14.82
CA ARG A 144 -0.27 -1.30 16.12
C ARG A 144 -1.36 -0.23 16.18
N VAL A 145 -2.45 -0.54 16.89
CA VAL A 145 -3.55 0.38 17.11
C VAL A 145 -3.07 1.60 17.90
N VAL A 146 -3.32 2.80 17.38
CA VAL A 146 -3.02 4.09 18.04
C VAL A 146 -4.27 4.85 18.45
N ALA A 147 -5.39 4.64 17.75
CA ALA A 147 -6.69 5.22 18.08
C ALA A 147 -7.84 4.29 17.66
N THR A 148 -8.98 4.46 18.32
CA THR A 148 -10.22 3.73 17.99
C THR A 148 -11.43 4.66 17.94
N SER A 149 -12.43 4.24 17.16
CA SER A 149 -13.72 4.91 17.02
C SER A 149 -14.85 3.89 16.81
N ASP A 150 -16.00 4.16 17.43
CA ASP A 150 -17.23 3.37 17.22
C ASP A 150 -17.99 3.82 15.96
N VAL A 151 -17.56 4.91 15.31
CA VAL A 151 -18.21 5.45 14.11
C VAL A 151 -17.99 4.53 12.92
N ARG A 152 -19.09 4.16 12.24
CA ARG A 152 -19.10 3.47 10.95
C ARG A 152 -19.85 4.33 9.93
N PRO A 153 -19.15 4.90 8.94
CA PRO A 153 -19.77 5.80 7.98
C PRO A 153 -20.72 5.04 7.05
N SER A 154 -21.82 5.70 6.69
CA SER A 154 -22.67 5.28 5.58
C SER A 154 -21.99 5.50 4.23
N ASP A 155 -22.46 4.80 3.20
CA ASP A 155 -21.94 4.93 1.84
C ASP A 155 -22.05 6.37 1.32
N ALA A 156 -23.13 7.07 1.66
CA ALA A 156 -23.32 8.48 1.30
C ALA A 156 -22.23 9.38 1.93
N GLN A 157 -21.89 9.17 3.20
CA GLN A 157 -20.82 9.92 3.87
C GLN A 157 -19.45 9.62 3.26
N ILE A 158 -19.19 8.35 2.91
CA ILE A 158 -17.95 7.96 2.22
C ILE A 158 -17.87 8.71 0.88
N LEU A 159 -18.90 8.58 0.03
CA LEU A 159 -18.93 9.19 -1.31
C LEU A 159 -18.77 10.71 -1.28
N GLU A 160 -19.41 11.40 -0.33
CA GLU A 160 -19.26 12.84 -0.15
C GLU A 160 -17.80 13.22 0.15
N VAL A 161 -17.13 12.44 1.00
CA VAL A 161 -15.74 12.69 1.37
C VAL A 161 -14.78 12.32 0.26
N LEU A 162 -14.98 11.21 -0.47
CA LEU A 162 -14.11 10.80 -1.60
C LEU A 162 -13.98 11.89 -2.68
N ALA A 163 -15.03 12.68 -2.91
CA ALA A 163 -14.98 13.81 -3.83
C ALA A 163 -13.89 14.85 -3.47
N ARG A 164 -13.56 14.98 -2.19
CA ARG A 164 -12.52 15.92 -1.68
C ARG A 164 -11.09 15.41 -1.90
N PHE A 165 -10.93 14.11 -2.14
CA PHE A 165 -9.63 13.48 -2.39
C PHE A 165 -9.28 13.43 -3.88
N THR A 166 -10.25 13.64 -4.77
CA THR A 166 -10.03 13.60 -6.22
C THR A 166 -9.46 14.94 -6.72
N GLY A 167 -8.44 14.87 -7.57
CA GLY A 167 -7.69 16.02 -8.07
C GLY A 167 -6.34 16.22 -7.37
N PRO A 168 -5.75 17.42 -7.48
CA PRO A 168 -4.52 17.77 -6.79
C PRO A 168 -4.79 17.99 -5.29
N ILE A 169 -4.09 17.25 -4.44
CA ILE A 169 -4.21 17.35 -2.98
C ILE A 169 -2.83 17.38 -2.32
N MET A 170 -2.80 17.86 -1.06
CA MET A 170 -1.64 17.72 -0.19
C MET A 170 -1.82 16.48 0.69
N GLN A 171 -0.89 15.54 0.59
CA GLN A 171 -0.93 14.30 1.35
C GLN A 171 0.27 14.21 2.29
N VAL A 172 0.03 13.94 3.57
CA VAL A 172 1.07 13.58 4.52
C VAL A 172 1.40 12.10 4.31
N PRO A 173 2.64 11.75 3.90
CA PRO A 173 3.04 10.34 3.73
C PRO A 173 2.91 9.55 5.05
N PRO A 174 2.87 8.21 5.00
CA PRO A 174 2.93 7.41 6.22
C PRO A 174 4.31 7.52 6.85
N ALA A 175 4.38 7.49 8.19
CA ALA A 175 5.63 7.50 8.96
C ALA A 175 6.60 6.40 8.47
N TYR A 176 6.05 5.23 8.19
CA TYR A 176 6.75 4.09 7.60
C TYR A 176 6.71 4.14 6.07
N SER A 177 7.47 5.07 5.48
CA SER A 177 7.66 5.20 4.03
C SER A 177 9.14 5.14 3.63
N ALA A 178 9.40 4.82 2.36
CA ALA A 178 10.75 4.80 1.79
C ALA A 178 11.35 6.20 1.54
N LEU A 179 10.63 7.27 1.91
CA LEU A 179 11.12 8.64 1.78
C LEU A 179 12.37 8.82 2.63
N LYS A 180 13.35 9.55 2.09
CA LYS A 180 14.51 9.97 2.86
C LYS A 180 14.27 11.34 3.48
N ILE A 181 14.62 11.49 4.75
CA ILE A 181 14.64 12.75 5.49
C ILE A 181 16.09 12.97 5.91
N ALA A 182 16.66 14.14 5.57
CA ALA A 182 18.06 14.48 5.87
C ALA A 182 19.13 13.45 5.42
N GLY A 183 18.81 12.57 4.45
CA GLY A 183 19.73 11.54 3.93
C GLY A 183 19.44 10.12 4.43
N GLU A 184 18.65 9.97 5.49
CA GLU A 184 18.26 8.70 6.11
C GLU A 184 16.82 8.34 5.76
N ARG A 185 16.47 7.04 5.70
CA ARG A 185 15.09 6.66 5.35
C ARG A 185 14.19 6.93 6.56
N ALA A 186 13.00 7.50 6.34
CA ALA A 186 12.01 7.76 7.38
C ALA A 186 11.66 6.49 8.19
N TYR A 187 11.71 5.33 7.55
CA TYR A 187 11.59 4.02 8.19
C TYR A 187 12.63 3.75 9.29
N ASP A 188 13.88 4.18 9.09
CA ASP A 188 14.96 3.94 10.06
C ASP A 188 14.75 4.83 11.31
N LEU A 189 14.41 6.11 11.09
CA LEU A 189 14.11 7.09 12.16
C LEU A 189 12.86 6.72 12.99
N ALA A 190 11.78 6.24 12.35
CA ALA A 190 10.55 5.86 13.05
C ALA A 190 10.72 4.63 13.97
N ARG A 191 11.75 3.80 13.75
CA ARG A 191 12.06 2.65 14.62
C ARG A 191 12.84 3.05 15.87
N GLU A 192 13.51 4.19 15.85
CA GLU A 192 14.26 4.73 17.00
C GLU A 192 13.37 5.47 18.01
N GLY A 193 12.06 5.52 17.76
CA GLY A 193 11.07 6.11 18.67
C GLY A 193 10.98 7.63 18.57
N GLU A 194 11.68 8.24 17.61
CA GLU A 194 11.58 9.67 17.35
C GLU A 194 10.33 9.95 16.50
N THR A 195 9.50 10.91 16.94
CA THR A 195 8.30 11.30 16.21
C THR A 195 8.70 12.12 15.00
N VAL A 196 8.82 11.45 13.86
CA VAL A 196 9.12 12.09 12.58
C VAL A 196 7.91 12.91 12.13
N VAL A 197 8.02 14.24 12.17
CA VAL A 197 7.01 15.12 11.57
C VAL A 197 7.20 15.11 10.06
N LEU A 198 6.25 14.54 9.35
CA LEU A 198 6.26 14.47 7.89
C LEU A 198 5.51 15.66 7.29
N GLU A 199 6.20 16.44 6.46
CA GLU A 199 5.60 17.53 5.70
C GLU A 199 4.65 16.99 4.60
N PRO A 200 3.45 17.58 4.42
CA PRO A 200 2.55 17.26 3.32
C PRO A 200 3.21 17.47 1.96
N ARG A 201 2.88 16.62 0.98
CA ARG A 201 3.41 16.70 -0.39
C ARG A 201 2.28 16.70 -1.42
N PRO A 202 2.48 17.40 -2.55
CA PRO A 202 1.48 17.41 -3.61
C PRO A 202 1.41 16.05 -4.28
N VAL A 203 0.19 15.53 -4.43
CA VAL A 203 -0.13 14.32 -5.20
C VAL A 203 -1.37 14.58 -6.04
N VAL A 204 -1.60 13.74 -7.04
CA VAL A 204 -2.81 13.81 -7.87
C VAL A 204 -3.51 12.46 -7.83
N ILE A 205 -4.78 12.49 -7.46
CA ILE A 205 -5.69 11.33 -7.55
C ILE A 205 -6.63 11.62 -8.72
N HIS A 206 -6.54 10.86 -9.79
CA HIS A 206 -7.33 11.08 -11.01
C HIS A 206 -8.75 10.56 -10.83
N ARG A 207 -8.90 9.43 -10.14
CA ARG A 207 -10.18 8.78 -9.87
C ARG A 207 -10.10 8.06 -8.53
N LEU A 208 -11.18 8.10 -7.76
CA LEU A 208 -11.31 7.39 -6.50
C LEU A 208 -12.76 6.97 -6.29
N ASP A 209 -13.04 5.69 -6.49
CA ASP A 209 -14.38 5.13 -6.51
C ASP A 209 -14.61 4.17 -5.34
N LEU A 210 -15.82 4.20 -4.78
CA LEU A 210 -16.30 3.15 -3.89
C LEU A 210 -16.81 1.98 -4.73
N VAL A 211 -16.12 0.84 -4.65
CA VAL A 211 -16.40 -0.35 -5.47
C VAL A 211 -17.33 -1.31 -4.77
N GLU A 212 -17.12 -1.51 -3.46
CA GLU A 212 -17.85 -2.52 -2.69
C GLU A 212 -17.92 -2.12 -1.21
N ARG A 213 -19.00 -2.53 -0.54
CA ARG A 213 -19.19 -2.43 0.91
C ARG A 213 -19.47 -3.81 1.48
N PRO A 214 -18.43 -4.60 1.81
CA PRO A 214 -18.61 -5.95 2.36
C PRO A 214 -19.41 -5.95 3.66
N ASP A 215 -19.19 -4.94 4.51
CA ASP A 215 -19.89 -4.72 5.78
C ASP A 215 -19.76 -3.25 6.22
N ALA A 216 -20.27 -2.92 7.42
CA ALA A 216 -20.20 -1.56 7.96
C ALA A 216 -18.77 -1.08 8.24
N ASP A 217 -17.87 -2.02 8.54
CA ASP A 217 -16.48 -1.77 8.93
C ASP A 217 -15.58 -1.62 7.70
N HIS A 218 -15.95 -2.16 6.54
CA HIS A 218 -15.05 -2.25 5.39
C HIS A 218 -15.57 -1.58 4.12
N ALA A 219 -14.74 -0.77 3.47
CA ALA A 219 -15.01 -0.23 2.14
C ALA A 219 -13.89 -0.64 1.18
N VAL A 220 -14.25 -1.21 0.03
CA VAL A 220 -13.30 -1.50 -1.05
C VAL A 220 -13.34 -0.32 -2.02
N LEU A 221 -12.19 0.30 -2.20
CA LEU A 221 -11.99 1.44 -3.08
C LEU A 221 -11.10 1.07 -4.26
N GLU A 222 -11.31 1.76 -5.37
CA GLU A 222 -10.39 1.75 -6.51
C GLU A 222 -9.87 3.17 -6.76
N ALA A 223 -8.56 3.31 -6.86
CA ALA A 223 -7.90 4.58 -7.10
C ALA A 223 -7.03 4.52 -8.35
N GLU A 224 -7.14 5.54 -9.19
CA GLU A 224 -6.16 5.86 -10.21
C GLU A 224 -5.40 7.11 -9.77
N CYS A 225 -4.09 7.02 -9.63
CA CYS A 225 -3.30 8.11 -9.08
C CYS A 225 -1.91 8.25 -9.71
N GLY A 226 -1.35 9.44 -9.59
CA GLY A 226 -0.01 9.76 -10.04
C GLY A 226 1.09 9.15 -9.16
N LYS A 227 2.33 9.50 -9.46
CA LYS A 227 3.48 9.13 -8.62
C LYS A 227 3.40 9.80 -7.24
N GLY A 228 3.95 9.11 -6.24
CA GLY A 228 4.08 9.65 -4.88
C GLY A 228 2.83 9.55 -4.02
N THR A 229 1.69 9.12 -4.57
CA THR A 229 0.47 8.86 -3.79
C THR A 229 0.62 7.62 -2.91
N TYR A 230 0.31 7.77 -1.63
CA TYR A 230 0.25 6.70 -0.64
C TYR A 230 -1.20 6.30 -0.40
N VAL A 231 -1.57 5.09 -0.84
CA VAL A 231 -2.92 4.53 -0.60
C VAL A 231 -3.21 4.38 0.89
N ARG A 232 -2.20 4.03 1.69
CA ARG A 232 -2.30 3.96 3.15
C ARG A 232 -2.73 5.28 3.77
N SER A 233 -2.17 6.39 3.30
CA SER A 233 -2.57 7.73 3.75
C SER A 233 -3.99 8.09 3.30
N ILE A 234 -4.44 7.65 2.11
CA ILE A 234 -5.85 7.82 1.70
C ILE A 234 -6.79 7.14 2.72
N ALA A 235 -6.49 5.90 3.13
CA ALA A 235 -7.33 5.18 4.09
C ALA A 235 -7.41 5.88 5.46
N ARG A 236 -6.24 6.30 5.99
CA ARG A 236 -6.14 7.06 7.24
C ARG A 236 -6.93 8.36 7.16
N ASP A 237 -6.68 9.15 6.13
CA ASP A 237 -7.24 10.50 5.99
C ASP A 237 -8.75 10.44 5.69
N LEU A 238 -9.21 9.43 4.93
CA LEU A 238 -10.64 9.15 4.73
C LEU A 238 -11.31 8.81 6.06
N GLY A 239 -10.74 7.90 6.85
CA GLY A 239 -11.25 7.51 8.16
C GLY A 239 -11.42 8.71 9.09
N ARG A 240 -10.42 9.60 9.13
CA ARG A 240 -10.49 10.86 9.90
C ARG A 240 -11.56 11.81 9.38
N ALA A 241 -11.65 11.98 8.06
CA ALA A 241 -12.58 12.92 7.43
C ALA A 241 -14.06 12.55 7.62
N VAL A 242 -14.37 11.27 7.79
CA VAL A 242 -15.73 10.78 8.13
C VAL A 242 -15.98 10.70 9.65
N GLY A 243 -15.07 11.19 10.48
CA GLY A 243 -15.19 11.16 11.95
C GLY A 243 -14.95 9.78 12.59
N SER A 244 -14.37 8.84 11.84
CA SER A 244 -13.96 7.53 12.33
C SER A 244 -12.44 7.49 12.52
N CYS A 245 -11.87 6.29 12.37
CA CYS A 245 -10.48 6.00 12.12
C CYS A 245 -10.41 5.14 10.85
N GLY A 246 -9.25 5.02 10.20
CA GLY A 246 -9.13 4.21 9.00
C GLY A 246 -7.72 3.67 8.79
N HIS A 247 -7.61 2.46 8.26
CA HIS A 247 -6.34 1.89 7.80
C HIS A 247 -6.58 0.87 6.67
N VAL A 248 -5.52 0.51 5.94
CA VAL A 248 -5.61 -0.47 4.85
C VAL A 248 -5.50 -1.90 5.39
N THR A 249 -6.45 -2.77 5.04
CA THR A 249 -6.40 -4.21 5.38
C THR A 249 -6.04 -5.09 4.19
N ALA A 250 -6.32 -4.64 2.97
CA ALA A 250 -5.92 -5.30 1.74
C ALA A 250 -5.52 -4.27 0.68
N LEU A 251 -4.46 -4.56 -0.07
CA LEU A 251 -3.97 -3.66 -1.12
C LEU A 251 -3.49 -4.48 -2.33
N ARG A 252 -3.98 -4.12 -3.51
CA ARG A 252 -3.52 -4.67 -4.78
C ARG A 252 -3.25 -3.53 -5.75
N ARG A 253 -2.06 -3.51 -6.36
CA ARG A 253 -1.77 -2.63 -7.49
C ARG A 253 -2.11 -3.37 -8.78
N ALA A 254 -3.18 -2.98 -9.43
CA ALA A 254 -3.62 -3.59 -10.69
C ALA A 254 -2.69 -3.21 -11.85
N ALA A 255 -2.27 -1.94 -11.94
CA ALA A 255 -1.50 -1.44 -13.08
C ALA A 255 -0.42 -0.43 -12.70
N VAL A 256 0.61 -0.32 -13.54
CA VAL A 256 1.67 0.71 -13.49
C VAL A 256 2.04 1.17 -14.89
N GLY A 257 1.73 2.42 -15.22
CA GLY A 257 2.00 3.01 -16.53
C GLY A 257 1.36 2.15 -17.62
N PRO A 258 2.15 1.63 -18.59
CA PRO A 258 1.62 0.81 -19.68
C PRO A 258 1.34 -0.66 -19.28
N PHE A 259 1.69 -1.08 -18.06
CA PHE A 259 1.59 -2.48 -17.65
C PHE A 259 0.30 -2.74 -16.88
N LEU A 260 -0.52 -3.65 -17.42
CA LEU A 260 -1.86 -3.94 -16.94
C LEU A 260 -1.91 -5.24 -16.13
N GLU A 261 -3.06 -5.51 -15.52
CA GLU A 261 -3.24 -6.65 -14.62
C GLU A 261 -3.24 -7.98 -15.38
N GLU A 262 -3.77 -8.00 -16.61
CA GLU A 262 -3.80 -9.16 -17.48
C GLU A 262 -2.43 -9.67 -17.93
N ASP A 263 -1.40 -8.82 -17.87
CA ASP A 263 -0.04 -9.17 -18.29
C ASP A 263 0.80 -9.76 -17.15
N LEU A 264 0.27 -9.79 -15.93
CA LEU A 264 1.03 -10.19 -14.75
C LEU A 264 1.25 -11.70 -14.70
N VAL A 265 2.48 -12.09 -14.38
CA VAL A 265 2.85 -13.49 -14.19
C VAL A 265 3.02 -13.78 -12.69
N PRO A 266 2.23 -14.71 -12.12
CA PRO A 266 2.40 -15.16 -10.74
C PRO A 266 3.81 -15.72 -10.48
N LEU A 267 4.31 -15.49 -9.27
CA LEU A 267 5.66 -15.92 -8.90
C LEU A 267 5.87 -17.44 -9.02
N ASP A 268 4.87 -18.23 -8.63
CA ASP A 268 4.99 -19.70 -8.66
C ASP A 268 4.99 -20.21 -10.10
N GLU A 269 4.23 -19.59 -11.00
CA GLU A 269 4.29 -19.90 -12.42
C GLU A 269 5.66 -19.58 -13.03
N LEU A 270 6.26 -18.43 -12.68
CA LEU A 270 7.62 -18.09 -13.10
C LEU A 270 8.65 -19.13 -12.66
N ARG A 271 8.49 -19.72 -11.47
CA ARG A 271 9.36 -20.80 -10.99
C ARG A 271 9.17 -22.06 -11.83
N THR A 272 7.92 -22.51 -12.03
CA THR A 272 7.61 -23.74 -12.76
C THR A 272 8.07 -23.71 -14.22
N ARG A 273 7.88 -22.58 -14.93
CA ARG A 273 8.27 -22.45 -16.34
C ARG A 273 9.79 -22.59 -16.55
N LEU A 274 10.60 -22.17 -15.58
CA LEU A 274 12.06 -22.24 -15.66
C LEU A 274 12.59 -23.62 -15.26
N ASP A 275 12.01 -24.26 -14.25
CA ASP A 275 12.36 -25.63 -13.88
C ASP A 275 12.11 -26.60 -15.06
N THR A 276 11.02 -26.39 -15.81
CA THR A 276 10.69 -27.20 -17.01
C THR A 276 11.65 -26.93 -18.18
N SER A 277 12.14 -25.68 -18.30
CA SER A 277 13.10 -25.30 -19.35
C SER A 277 14.51 -25.83 -19.07
N GLU A 278 14.89 -25.97 -17.80
CA GLU A 278 16.16 -26.60 -17.39
C GLU A 278 16.11 -28.14 -17.48
N ALA A 279 14.95 -28.77 -17.28
CA ALA A 279 14.77 -30.22 -17.44
C ALA A 279 14.69 -30.69 -18.90
N ALA A 280 14.46 -29.76 -19.85
CA ALA A 280 14.35 -30.04 -21.28
C ALA A 280 15.68 -29.84 -22.06
N LEU A 281 16.77 -29.49 -21.37
CA LEU A 281 18.13 -29.32 -21.89
C LEU A 281 19.05 -30.43 -21.37
#